data_AF-A0A849A6M1-F1
#
_entry.id   AF-A0A849A6M1-F1
#
_cell.length_a   1.000
_cell.length_b   1.000
_cell.length_c   1.000
_cell.angle_alpha   90.00
_cell.angle_beta   90.00
_cell.angle_gamma   90.00
#
_symmetry.space_group_name_H-M   'P 1'
#
loop_
_entity.id
_entity.type
_entity.pdbx_description
1 polymer ?
#
loop_
_entity_poly.entity_id
_entity_poly.type
_entity_poly.pdbx_seq_one_letter_code
_entity_poly.pdbx_strand_id
1 'polypeptide(L)' 'MSAGDAGPRKPNTNYTAPVGSIDLAAEDEDGTPYAIWPCASCLPWHAEVIRDGDDVLVREWHAVDCEAFQELLTDD' A
#
# COMPACT_ATOMS: atom_id res chain seq x y z
N MET A 1 -29.97 19.90 -15.34
CA MET A 1 -29.35 18.62 -15.76
C MET A 1 -28.92 17.92 -14.49
N SER A 2 -29.65 16.89 -14.08
CA SER A 2 -29.38 16.19 -12.81
C SER A 2 -28.10 15.39 -12.95
N ALA A 3 -27.18 15.58 -12.00
CA ALA A 3 -26.02 14.71 -11.83
C ALA A 3 -26.52 13.29 -11.60
N GLY A 4 -26.18 12.36 -12.50
CA GLY A 4 -26.45 10.95 -12.29
C GLY A 4 -25.68 10.50 -11.06
N ASP A 5 -26.39 9.89 -10.11
CA ASP A 5 -25.82 9.14 -9.01
C ASP A 5 -25.00 7.99 -9.61
N ALA A 6 -23.69 8.22 -9.75
CA ALA A 6 -22.77 7.18 -10.14
C ALA A 6 -22.67 6.24 -8.94
N GLY A 7 -23.38 5.12 -9.00
CA GLY A 7 -23.24 4.04 -8.02
C GLY A 7 -21.77 3.73 -7.74
N PRO A 8 -21.45 3.11 -6.58
CA PRO A 8 -20.09 3.01 -6.08
C PRO A 8 -19.13 2.55 -7.16
N ARG A 9 -18.12 3.37 -7.46
CA ARG A 9 -17.11 3.05 -8.48
C ARG A 9 -16.41 1.78 -8.04
N LYS A 10 -16.29 0.82 -8.96
CA LYS A 10 -15.46 -0.36 -8.72
C LYS A 10 -14.02 0.09 -8.48
N PRO A 11 -13.35 -0.40 -7.41
CA PRO A 11 -11.94 -0.12 -7.17
C PRO A 11 -11.08 -0.38 -8.40
N ASN A 12 -10.19 0.55 -8.75
CA ASN A 12 -9.19 0.31 -9.78
C ASN A 12 -7.93 -0.27 -9.14
N THR A 13 -7.77 -1.59 -9.19
CA THR A 13 -6.64 -2.32 -8.58
C THR A 13 -5.80 -3.09 -9.60
N ASN A 14 -5.85 -2.69 -10.87
CA ASN A 14 -5.06 -3.29 -11.95
C ASN A 14 -3.92 -2.36 -12.40
N TYR A 15 -3.09 -2.81 -13.36
CA TYR A 15 -1.92 -2.07 -13.86
C TYR A 15 -2.15 -0.63 -14.35
N THR A 16 -3.40 -0.20 -14.51
CA THR A 16 -3.75 1.18 -14.88
C THR A 16 -4.12 2.07 -13.69
N ALA A 17 -4.10 1.51 -12.48
CA ALA A 17 -4.44 2.21 -11.27
C ALA A 17 -3.44 3.33 -10.96
N PRO A 18 -3.91 4.47 -10.42
CA PRO A 18 -3.01 5.37 -9.71
C PRO A 18 -2.39 4.63 -8.52
N VAL A 19 -1.12 4.92 -8.24
CA VAL A 19 -0.32 4.22 -7.23
C VAL A 19 0.07 5.19 -6.12
N GLY A 20 -0.09 4.76 -4.87
CA GLY A 20 0.43 5.43 -3.68
C GLY A 20 1.55 4.62 -3.03
N SER A 21 2.29 5.23 -2.12
CA SER A 21 3.36 4.55 -1.35
C SER A 21 3.22 4.78 0.14
N ILE A 22 3.71 3.83 0.93
CA ILE A 22 3.85 3.91 2.39
C ILE A 22 5.19 3.31 2.83
N ASP A 23 5.78 3.86 3.88
CA ASP A 23 7.00 3.34 4.51
C ASP A 23 6.62 2.56 5.77
N LEU A 24 6.98 1.29 5.83
CA LEU A 24 6.68 0.39 6.94
C LEU A 24 7.98 0.01 7.66
N ALA A 25 7.90 -0.18 8.98
CA ALA A 25 9.02 -0.72 9.75
C ALA A 25 9.41 -2.12 9.23
N ALA A 26 10.70 -2.40 9.08
CA ALA A 26 11.17 -3.72 8.65
C ALA A 26 11.26 -4.75 9.79
N GLU A 27 11.19 -4.29 11.04
CA GLU A 27 11.30 -5.08 12.25
C GLU A 27 10.35 -4.58 13.35
N ASP A 28 10.04 -5.44 14.32
CA ASP A 28 9.26 -5.09 15.51
C ASP A 28 10.10 -4.40 16.59
N GLU A 29 9.47 -4.03 17.71
CA GLU A 29 10.13 -3.32 18.83
C GLU A 29 11.28 -4.13 19.48
N ASP A 30 11.29 -5.46 19.32
CA ASP A 30 12.32 -6.36 19.84
C ASP A 30 13.43 -6.65 18.79
N GLY A 31 13.34 -6.06 17.59
CA GLY A 31 14.26 -6.27 16.47
C GLY A 31 14.02 -7.57 15.70
N THR A 32 12.84 -8.17 15.82
CA THR A 32 12.46 -9.34 15.02
C THR A 32 12.02 -8.87 13.62
N PRO A 33 12.61 -9.41 12.52
CA PRO A 33 12.29 -8.95 11.18
C PRO A 33 10.90 -9.42 10.73
N TYR A 34 10.18 -8.54 10.02
CA TYR A 34 8.94 -8.88 9.34
C TYR A 34 9.18 -9.57 8.00
N ALA A 35 8.30 -10.52 7.65
CA ALA A 35 8.29 -11.14 6.33
C ALA A 35 7.45 -10.29 5.35
N ILE A 36 8.03 -9.92 4.21
CA ILE A 36 7.35 -9.15 3.17
C ILE A 36 6.70 -10.12 2.17
N TRP A 37 5.40 -9.96 1.94
CA TRP A 37 4.65 -10.73 0.94
C TRP A 37 4.02 -9.80 -0.09
N PRO A 38 3.94 -10.19 -1.37
CA PRO A 38 3.26 -9.39 -2.36
C PRO A 38 1.79 -9.23 -2.02
N CYS A 39 1.25 -8.02 -2.22
CA CYS A 39 -0.17 -7.78 -2.07
C CYS A 39 -0.97 -8.65 -3.04
N ALA A 40 -1.94 -9.39 -2.51
CA ALA A 40 -2.83 -10.24 -3.31
C ALA A 40 -4.01 -9.46 -3.93
N SER A 41 -4.23 -8.21 -3.50
CA SER A 41 -5.43 -7.44 -3.80
C SER A 41 -5.25 -6.41 -4.92
N CYS A 42 -4.00 -6.09 -5.29
CA CYS A 42 -3.73 -5.11 -6.35
C CYS A 42 -2.51 -5.42 -7.22
N LEU A 43 -2.55 -4.87 -8.42
CA LEU A 43 -1.42 -4.77 -9.34
C LEU A 43 -1.31 -3.32 -9.85
N PRO A 44 -0.09 -2.79 -10.11
CA PRO A 44 1.16 -3.40 -9.70
C PRO A 44 1.32 -3.31 -8.18
N TRP A 45 1.98 -4.32 -7.60
CA TRP A 45 2.55 -4.23 -6.26
C TRP A 45 4.07 -4.23 -6.41
N HIS A 46 4.73 -3.36 -5.65
CA HIS A 46 6.17 -3.19 -5.65
C HIS A 46 6.64 -2.87 -4.23
N ALA A 47 7.84 -3.30 -3.87
CA ALA A 47 8.46 -2.96 -2.60
C ALA A 47 9.96 -2.67 -2.79
N GLU A 48 10.48 -1.74 -2.01
CA GLU A 48 11.88 -1.36 -1.92
C GLU A 48 12.30 -1.39 -0.45
N VAL A 49 13.49 -1.90 -0.17
CA VAL A 49 14.11 -1.78 1.15
C VAL A 49 14.92 -0.48 1.17
N ILE A 50 14.57 0.43 2.06
CA ILE A 50 15.23 1.72 2.23
C ILE A 50 15.88 1.80 3.60
N ARG A 51 16.89 2.66 3.71
CA ARG A 51 17.58 2.95 4.96
C ARG A 51 17.34 4.41 5.32
N ASP A 52 16.86 4.66 6.53
CA ASP A 52 16.69 6.01 7.08
C ASP A 52 17.46 6.10 8.40
N GLY A 53 18.63 6.74 8.36
CA GLY A 53 19.57 6.71 9.47
C GLY A 53 20.03 5.30 9.80
N ASP A 54 19.80 4.87 11.04
CA ASP A 54 20.10 3.53 11.53
C ASP A 54 18.96 2.54 11.27
N ASP A 55 17.77 3.03 10.92
CA ASP A 55 16.56 2.24 10.72
C ASP A 55 16.50 1.64 9.31
N VAL A 56 15.88 0.47 9.20
CA VAL A 56 15.54 -0.18 7.93
C VAL A 56 14.03 -0.14 7.76
N LEU A 57 13.57 0.39 6.64
CA LEU A 57 12.16 0.48 6.30
C LEU A 57 11.89 -0.28 4.99
N VAL A 58 10.64 -0.69 4.82
CA VAL A 58 10.12 -1.24 3.58
C VAL A 58 9.16 -0.22 3.00
N ARG A 59 9.53 0.38 1.87
CA ARG A 59 8.58 1.19 1.10
C ARG A 59 7.76 0.27 0.23
N GLU A 60 6.45 0.28 0.38
CA GLU A 60 5.52 -0.46 -0.47
C GLU A 60 4.70 0.48 -1.35
N TRP A 61 4.43 0.06 -2.58
CA TRP A 61 3.56 0.74 -3.54
C TRP A 61 2.35 -0.11 -3.88
N HIS A 62 1.18 0.50 -3.78
CA HIS A 62 -0.11 -0.15 -4.02
C HIS A 62 -1.01 0.72 -4.90
N ALA A 63 -1.97 0.10 -5.56
CA ALA A 63 -3.08 0.84 -6.15
C ALA A 63 -3.81 1.64 -5.06
N VAL A 64 -4.14 2.91 -5.31
CA VAL A 64 -4.79 3.78 -4.32
C VAL A 64 -6.11 3.19 -3.82
N ASP A 65 -6.89 2.53 -4.69
CA ASP A 65 -8.16 1.92 -4.29
C ASP A 65 -8.00 0.50 -3.69
N CYS A 66 -6.77 0.05 -3.39
CA CYS A 66 -6.53 -1.25 -2.76
C CYS A 66 -6.99 -1.22 -1.29
N GLU A 67 -7.86 -2.15 -0.90
CA GLU A 67 -8.38 -2.25 0.48
C GLU A 67 -7.26 -2.41 1.51
N ALA A 68 -6.32 -3.34 1.27
CA ALA A 68 -5.17 -3.54 2.15
C ALA A 68 -4.29 -2.28 2.27
N PHE A 69 -4.17 -1.49 1.20
CA PHE A 69 -3.43 -0.22 1.26
C PHE A 69 -4.19 0.83 2.07
N GLN A 70 -5.51 0.93 1.92
CA GLN A 70 -6.34 1.84 2.70
C GLN A 70 -6.32 1.50 4.20
N GLU A 71 -6.27 0.21 4.55
CA GLU A 71 -6.09 -0.25 5.93
C GLU A 71 -4.74 0.22 6.49
N LEU A 72 -3.64 0.00 5.75
CA LEU A 72 -2.30 0.47 6.16
C LEU A 72 -2.25 1.99 6.36
N LEU A 73 -2.90 2.78 5.49
CA LEU A 73 -2.95 4.24 5.62
C LEU A 73 -3.78 4.73 6.82
N THR A 74 -4.60 3.87 7.42
CA THR A 74 -5.44 4.22 8.58
C THR A 74 -4.74 3.86 9.90
N ASP A 75 -3.80 2.92 9.86
CA ASP A 75 -3.06 2.42 11.02
C ASP A 75 -1.73 3.18 11.28
N ASP A 76 -1.34 4.10 10.37
CA ASP A 76 -0.18 5.02 10.47
C ASP A 76 -0.58 6.41 11.03
#